data_AF-A0A958SP19-F1
#
_entry.id   AF-A0A958SP19-F1
#
_cell.length_a   1.000
_cell.length_b   1.000
_cell.length_c   1.000
_cell.angle_alpha   90.00
_cell.angle_beta   90.00
_cell.angle_gamma   90.00
#
_symmetry.space_group_name_H-M   'P 1'
#
loop_
_entity.id
_entity.type
_entity.pdbx_description
1 polymer ?
#
loop_
_entity_poly.entity_id
_entity_poly.type
_entity_poly.pdbx_seq_one_letter_code
_entity_poly.pdbx_strand_id
1 'polypeptide(L)'
;MLADCIPFRETHQFSNLICDYLDQKDHLKAFYHRFPTLENFKQQIEEKQQFFSETTRAVLVESLQKQYKGFTISTSTSENIEALKHHNTFTVTTGHQLNIFTGPLYFLYKIVSTINLCKQLKDSYPEY
;
A
#
# COMPACT_ATOMS: atom_id res chain seq x y z
N MET A 1 -8.00 20.97 -11.70
CA MET A 1 -7.12 21.94 -11.03
C MET A 1 -5.69 21.57 -11.35
N LEU A 2 -4.88 22.50 -11.81
CA LEU A 2 -3.43 22.34 -11.80
C LEU A 2 -3.03 22.28 -10.32
N ALA A 3 -2.31 21.24 -9.92
CA ALA A 3 -1.81 21.12 -8.56
C ALA A 3 -0.43 21.76 -8.52
N ASP A 4 -0.29 22.83 -7.77
CA ASP A 4 1.02 23.42 -7.47
C ASP A 4 1.67 22.61 -6.34
N CYS A 5 2.93 22.23 -6.53
CA CYS A 5 3.70 21.43 -5.58
C CYS A 5 4.82 22.28 -4.97
N ILE A 6 5.03 22.13 -3.66
CA ILE A 6 6.17 22.70 -2.94
C ILE A 6 7.14 21.55 -2.62
N PRO A 7 8.44 21.65 -2.96
CA PRO A 7 9.42 20.64 -2.58
C PRO A 7 9.47 20.43 -1.06
N PHE A 8 9.53 19.18 -0.61
CA PHE A 8 9.53 18.82 0.81
C PHE A 8 10.59 19.58 1.62
N ARG A 9 11.79 19.74 1.06
CA ARG A 9 12.91 20.44 1.70
C ARG A 9 12.64 21.94 1.90
N GLU A 10 11.83 22.56 1.04
CA GLU A 10 11.43 23.98 1.13
C GLU A 10 10.31 24.22 2.14
N THR A 11 9.58 23.17 2.53
CA THR A 11 8.54 23.30 3.57
C THR A 11 9.13 23.55 4.97
N HIS A 12 10.39 23.16 5.19
CA HIS A 12 11.07 23.16 6.48
C HIS A 12 10.33 22.39 7.60
N GLN A 13 9.38 21.50 7.24
CA GLN A 13 8.59 20.71 8.19
C GLN A 13 9.14 19.29 8.44
N PHE A 14 10.06 18.83 7.61
CA PHE A 14 10.56 17.44 7.65
C PHE A 14 12.02 17.38 8.08
N SER A 15 12.38 16.30 8.78
CA SER A 15 13.75 16.06 9.20
C SER A 15 14.67 15.80 7.99
N ASN A 16 15.97 16.03 8.18
CA ASN A 16 16.97 15.72 7.15
C ASN A 16 16.90 14.25 6.72
N LEU A 17 16.60 13.33 7.63
CA LEU A 17 16.43 11.91 7.31
C LEU A 17 15.34 11.67 6.26
N ILE A 18 14.16 12.30 6.42
CA ILE A 18 13.05 12.13 5.48
C ILE A 18 13.39 12.78 4.14
N CYS A 19 13.94 14.00 4.16
CA CYS A 19 14.36 14.67 2.94
C CYS A 19 15.45 13.88 2.20
N ASP A 20 16.43 13.32 2.91
CA ASP A 20 17.52 12.54 2.32
C ASP A 20 17.02 11.19 1.79
N TYR A 21 16.00 10.58 2.41
CA TYR A 21 15.34 9.40 1.89
C TYR A 21 14.61 9.71 0.57
N LEU A 22 13.84 10.79 0.53
CA LEU A 22 13.13 11.24 -0.69
C LEU A 22 14.10 11.63 -1.81
N ASP A 23 15.25 12.22 -1.47
CA ASP A 23 16.36 12.55 -2.38
C ASP A 23 17.23 11.31 -2.73
N GLN A 24 16.89 10.12 -2.22
CA GLN A 24 17.58 8.85 -2.46
C GLN A 24 19.10 8.88 -2.19
N LYS A 25 19.52 9.59 -1.12
CA LYS A 25 20.95 9.71 -0.77
C LYS A 25 21.59 8.34 -0.52
N ASP A 26 22.81 8.15 -1.05
CA ASP A 26 23.50 6.86 -1.05
C ASP A 26 23.69 6.25 0.35
N HIS A 27 23.98 7.08 1.35
CA HIS A 27 24.18 6.63 2.72
C HIS A 27 22.92 6.02 3.35
N LEU A 28 21.73 6.24 2.79
CA LEU A 28 20.48 5.65 3.26
C LEU A 28 20.09 4.36 2.54
N LYS A 29 20.74 4.02 1.42
CA LYS A 29 20.36 2.85 0.60
C LYS A 29 20.43 1.54 1.36
N ALA A 30 21.30 1.41 2.36
CA ALA A 30 21.42 0.20 3.15
C ALA A 30 20.23 -0.05 4.10
N PHE A 31 19.38 0.96 4.35
CA PHE A 31 18.28 0.88 5.32
C PHE A 31 16.92 0.54 4.71
N TYR A 32 16.85 0.42 3.38
CA TYR A 32 15.62 0.01 2.69
C TYR A 32 15.96 -0.87 1.49
N HIS A 33 15.02 -1.71 1.08
CA HIS A 33 15.25 -2.66 0.00
C HIS A 33 15.10 -2.02 -1.39
N ARG A 34 13.90 -1.50 -1.70
CA ARG A 34 13.61 -0.81 -2.96
C ARG A 34 12.96 0.53 -2.67
N PHE A 35 13.37 1.57 -3.40
CA PHE A 35 12.67 2.84 -3.37
C PHE A 35 11.32 2.69 -4.11
N PRO A 36 10.21 3.28 -3.65
CA PRO A 36 8.87 3.01 -4.17
C PRO A 36 8.57 3.74 -5.49
N THR A 37 9.42 3.54 -6.50
CA THR A 37 9.09 3.90 -7.89
C THR A 37 8.18 2.84 -8.50
N LEU A 38 7.41 3.22 -9.53
CA LEU A 38 6.46 2.33 -10.19
C LEU A 38 7.15 1.06 -10.75
N GLU A 39 8.35 1.21 -11.30
CA GLU A 39 9.16 0.14 -11.89
C GLU A 39 9.64 -0.86 -10.84
N ASN A 40 10.00 -0.38 -9.65
CA ASN A 40 10.50 -1.22 -8.56
C ASN A 40 9.40 -2.12 -7.97
N PHE A 41 8.12 -1.83 -8.20
CA PHE A 41 7.03 -2.71 -7.77
C PHE A 41 7.02 -4.05 -8.49
N LYS A 42 7.51 -4.15 -9.74
CA LYS A 42 7.57 -5.44 -10.43
C LYS A 42 8.42 -6.46 -9.68
N GLN A 43 9.63 -6.05 -9.32
CA GLN A 43 10.54 -6.91 -8.55
C GLN A 43 9.98 -7.19 -7.14
N GLN A 44 9.27 -6.23 -6.55
CA GLN A 44 8.59 -6.42 -5.26
C GLN A 44 7.48 -7.48 -5.37
N ILE A 45 6.69 -7.45 -6.45
CA ILE A 45 5.64 -8.43 -6.74
C ILE A 45 6.26 -9.82 -6.89
N GLU A 46 7.28 -9.98 -7.73
CA GLU A 46 7.97 -11.25 -7.97
C GLU A 46 8.54 -11.85 -6.66
N GLU A 47 9.15 -11.02 -5.82
CA GLU A 47 9.65 -11.46 -4.51
C GLU A 47 8.52 -11.88 -3.57
N LYS A 48 7.43 -11.10 -3.49
CA LYS A 48 6.29 -11.43 -2.63
C LYS A 48 5.52 -12.63 -3.11
N GLN A 49 5.47 -12.85 -4.42
CA GLN A 49 4.87 -14.01 -5.05
C GLN A 49 5.52 -15.30 -4.54
N GLN A 50 6.86 -15.33 -4.45
CA GLN A 50 7.61 -16.47 -3.93
C GLN A 50 7.51 -16.62 -2.41
N PHE A 51 7.31 -15.51 -1.69
CA PHE A 51 7.25 -15.50 -0.23
C PHE A 51 5.93 -16.05 0.34
N PHE A 52 4.79 -15.78 -0.32
CA PHE A 52 3.46 -16.15 0.21
C PHE A 52 2.94 -17.47 -0.36
N SER A 53 2.92 -18.50 0.49
CA SER A 53 2.33 -19.79 0.16
C SER A 53 0.79 -19.74 0.04
N GLU A 54 0.22 -20.71 -0.68
CA GLU A 54 -1.24 -20.90 -0.77
C GLU A 54 -1.88 -21.08 0.62
N THR A 55 -1.22 -21.81 1.53
CA THR A 55 -1.69 -22.02 2.90
C THR A 55 -1.78 -20.69 3.66
N THR A 56 -0.75 -19.85 3.57
CA THR A 56 -0.75 -18.53 4.22
C THR A 56 -1.87 -17.64 3.68
N ARG A 57 -2.10 -17.67 2.37
CA ARG A 57 -3.19 -16.94 1.72
C ARG A 57 -4.56 -17.44 2.18
N ALA A 58 -4.76 -18.76 2.26
CA ALA A 58 -6.01 -19.35 2.74
C ALA A 58 -6.32 -18.93 4.19
N VAL A 59 -5.32 -18.99 5.08
CA VAL A 59 -5.46 -18.56 6.48
C VAL A 59 -5.84 -17.08 6.59
N LEU A 60 -5.23 -16.21 5.77
CA LEU A 60 -5.57 -14.79 5.71
C LEU A 60 -7.04 -14.58 5.30
N VAL A 61 -7.49 -15.25 4.24
CA VAL A 61 -8.84 -15.10 3.72
C VAL A 61 -9.88 -15.61 4.71
N GLU A 62 -9.66 -16.77 5.31
CA GLU A 62 -10.53 -17.30 6.36
C GLU A 62 -10.64 -16.32 7.55
N SER A 63 -9.51 -15.77 7.98
CA SER A 63 -9.46 -14.81 9.09
C SER A 63 -10.25 -13.55 8.78
N LEU A 64 -10.12 -13.00 7.57
CA LEU A 64 -10.88 -11.83 7.13
C LEU A 64 -12.37 -12.15 7.02
N GLN A 65 -12.74 -13.25 6.38
CA GLN A 65 -14.16 -13.67 6.27
C GLN A 65 -14.80 -13.85 7.64
N LYS A 66 -14.06 -14.44 8.60
CA LYS A 66 -14.51 -14.57 9.99
C LYS A 66 -14.68 -13.21 10.66
N GLN A 67 -13.75 -12.27 10.47
CA GLN A 67 -13.83 -10.93 11.03
C GLN A 67 -15.03 -10.14 10.48
N TYR A 68 -15.38 -10.34 9.20
CA TYR A 68 -16.53 -9.68 8.57
C TYR A 68 -17.87 -10.39 8.80
N LYS A 69 -17.89 -11.55 9.49
CA LYS A 69 -19.11 -12.32 9.80
C LYS A 69 -20.01 -11.55 10.77
N GLY A 70 -20.89 -10.72 10.24
CA GLY A 70 -21.81 -9.88 11.01
C GLY A 70 -21.88 -8.43 10.53
N PHE A 71 -21.01 -8.05 9.59
CA PHE A 71 -21.06 -6.74 8.93
C PHE A 71 -21.66 -6.88 7.54
N THR A 72 -22.46 -5.90 7.14
CA THR A 72 -22.84 -5.77 5.72
C THR A 72 -21.64 -5.18 4.98
N ILE A 73 -21.13 -5.89 4.00
CA ILE A 73 -20.02 -5.45 3.15
C ILE A 73 -20.49 -5.28 1.70
N SER A 74 -19.77 -4.47 0.94
CA SER A 74 -20.01 -4.33 -0.49
C SER A 74 -19.58 -5.59 -1.26
N THR A 75 -20.15 -5.79 -2.45
CA THR A 75 -19.72 -6.84 -3.38
C THR A 75 -18.21 -6.76 -3.65
N SER A 76 -17.69 -5.56 -3.93
CA SER A 76 -16.26 -5.36 -4.19
C SER A 76 -15.38 -5.72 -2.98
N THR A 77 -15.83 -5.48 -1.75
CA THR A 77 -15.10 -5.92 -0.55
C THR A 77 -15.02 -7.44 -0.48
N SER A 78 -16.14 -8.13 -0.75
CA SER A 78 -16.19 -9.59 -0.75
C SER A 78 -15.30 -10.19 -1.85
N GLU A 79 -15.37 -9.64 -3.06
CA GLU A 79 -14.55 -10.05 -4.21
C GLU A 79 -13.06 -9.85 -3.93
N ASN A 80 -12.69 -8.69 -3.37
CA ASN A 80 -11.30 -8.40 -3.02
C ASN A 80 -10.76 -9.36 -1.94
N ILE A 81 -11.57 -9.72 -0.94
CA ILE A 81 -11.16 -10.70 0.09
C ILE A 81 -10.94 -12.08 -0.55
N GLU A 82 -11.85 -12.53 -1.43
CA GLU A 82 -11.72 -13.81 -2.11
C GLU A 82 -10.51 -13.84 -3.05
N ALA A 83 -10.26 -12.74 -3.76
CA ALA A 83 -9.14 -12.61 -4.70
C ALA A 83 -7.77 -12.84 -4.03
N LEU A 84 -7.62 -12.59 -2.73
CA LEU A 84 -6.37 -12.83 -2.00
C LEU A 84 -5.93 -14.30 -1.98
N LYS A 85 -6.84 -15.24 -2.26
CA LYS A 85 -6.50 -16.65 -2.45
C LYS A 85 -5.60 -16.88 -3.66
N HIS A 86 -5.75 -16.05 -4.71
CA HIS A 86 -4.98 -16.20 -5.93
C HIS A 86 -3.52 -15.78 -5.74
N HIS A 87 -2.61 -16.56 -6.31
CA HIS A 87 -1.17 -16.39 -6.16
C HIS A 87 -0.64 -15.09 -6.79
N ASN A 88 -1.34 -14.54 -7.78
CA ASN A 88 -1.03 -13.29 -8.45
C ASN A 88 -1.69 -12.05 -7.80
N THR A 89 -2.50 -12.21 -6.75
CA THR A 89 -3.10 -11.07 -6.06
C THR A 89 -2.18 -10.54 -4.96
N PHE A 90 -1.99 -9.22 -4.93
CA PHE A 90 -1.20 -8.51 -3.92
C PHE A 90 -1.96 -7.33 -3.32
N THR A 91 -1.45 -6.81 -2.20
CA THR A 91 -2.05 -5.68 -1.49
C THR A 91 -1.06 -4.55 -1.30
N VAL A 92 -1.55 -3.32 -1.41
CA VAL A 92 -0.90 -2.14 -0.84
C VAL A 92 -1.53 -1.93 0.53
N THR A 93 -0.73 -1.97 1.59
CA THR A 93 -1.21 -1.85 2.96
C THR A 93 -0.68 -0.58 3.62
N THR A 94 -1.51 0.00 4.48
CA THR A 94 -1.13 1.13 5.32
C THR A 94 -1.82 1.00 6.68
N GLY A 95 -1.31 1.69 7.68
CA GLY A 95 -1.81 1.61 9.05
C GLY A 95 -2.13 2.98 9.65
N HIS A 96 -3.06 2.99 10.58
CA HIS A 96 -3.37 4.15 11.42
C HIS A 96 -4.03 3.70 12.74
N GLN A 97 -3.93 4.55 13.76
CA GLN A 97 -4.62 4.31 15.03
C GLN A 97 -6.14 4.50 14.85
N LEU A 98 -6.91 3.80 15.67
CA LEU A 98 -8.37 3.97 15.72
C LEU A 98 -8.68 5.33 16.37
N ASN A 99 -9.36 6.20 15.63
CA ASN A 99 -9.72 7.54 16.07
C ASN A 99 -11.23 7.76 15.99
N ILE A 100 -11.78 8.48 16.97
CA ILE A 100 -13.16 8.97 16.91
C ILE A 100 -13.26 9.98 15.76
N PHE A 101 -14.36 9.95 15.00
CA PHE A 101 -14.62 10.85 13.87
C PHE A 101 -13.51 10.88 12.80
N THR A 102 -12.93 9.71 12.48
CA THR A 102 -11.92 9.51 11.41
C THR A 102 -10.57 10.21 11.60
N GLY A 103 -10.37 10.88 12.74
CA GLY A 103 -9.07 11.45 13.11
C GLY A 103 -8.62 12.60 12.21
N PRO A 104 -7.29 12.84 12.10
CA PRO A 104 -6.75 13.96 11.34
C PRO A 104 -6.92 13.76 9.82
N LEU A 105 -7.00 14.86 9.08
CA LEU A 105 -7.23 14.86 7.63
C LEU A 105 -6.28 13.97 6.82
N TYR A 106 -5.02 13.83 7.25
CA TYR A 106 -4.05 12.97 6.56
C TYR A 106 -4.47 11.49 6.53
N PHE A 107 -5.37 11.06 7.41
CA PHE A 107 -5.92 9.71 7.38
C PHE A 107 -6.70 9.46 6.09
N LEU A 108 -7.52 10.43 5.66
CA LEU A 108 -8.25 10.35 4.39
C LEU A 108 -7.28 10.36 3.20
N TYR A 109 -6.27 11.24 3.23
CA TYR A 109 -5.25 11.27 2.18
C TYR A 109 -4.49 9.95 2.06
N LYS A 110 -4.19 9.31 3.19
CA LYS A 110 -3.55 8.00 3.24
C LYS A 110 -4.42 6.92 2.57
N ILE A 111 -5.72 6.87 2.88
CA ILE A 111 -6.66 5.93 2.26
C ILE A 111 -6.73 6.16 0.74
N VAL A 112 -6.94 7.40 0.31
CA VAL A 112 -7.05 7.76 -1.12
C VAL A 112 -5.75 7.44 -1.86
N SER A 113 -4.59 7.75 -1.27
CA SER A 113 -3.28 7.46 -1.86
C SER A 113 -3.05 5.96 -2.02
N THR A 114 -3.42 5.15 -1.03
CA THR A 114 -3.35 3.69 -1.12
C THR A 114 -4.23 3.15 -2.24
N ILE A 115 -5.49 3.61 -2.32
CA ILE A 115 -6.41 3.17 -3.39
C ILE A 115 -5.89 3.58 -4.78
N ASN A 116 -5.39 4.81 -4.92
CA ASN A 116 -4.84 5.30 -6.18
C ASN A 116 -3.59 4.51 -6.60
N LEU A 117 -2.71 4.17 -5.65
CA LEU A 117 -1.56 3.33 -5.93
C LEU A 117 -1.98 1.93 -6.38
N CYS A 118 -2.98 1.31 -5.74
CA CYS A 118 -3.53 0.03 -6.21
C CYS A 118 -4.01 0.10 -7.66
N LYS A 119 -4.74 1.17 -8.03
CA LYS A 119 -5.21 1.38 -9.41
C LYS A 119 -4.06 1.52 -10.40
N GLN A 120 -3.09 2.40 -10.10
CA GLN A 120 -1.92 2.60 -10.95
C GLN A 120 -1.12 1.31 -11.14
N LEU A 121 -0.96 0.51 -10.08
CA LEU A 121 -0.26 -0.77 -10.16
C LEU A 121 -1.05 -1.79 -11.00
N LYS A 122 -2.37 -1.85 -10.85
CA LYS A 122 -3.21 -2.73 -11.67
C LYS A 122 -3.15 -2.36 -13.15
N ASP A 123 -3.16 -1.06 -13.46
CA ASP A 123 -3.03 -0.57 -14.84
C ASP A 123 -1.64 -0.87 -15.42
N SER A 124 -0.58 -0.73 -14.62
CA SER A 124 0.81 -0.95 -15.04
C SER A 124 1.19 -2.43 -15.13
N TYR A 125 0.53 -3.28 -14.33
CA TYR A 125 0.79 -4.71 -14.23
C TYR A 125 -0.51 -5.53 -14.27
N PRO A 126 -1.23 -5.58 -15.41
CA PRO A 126 -2.60 -6.13 -15.49
C PRO A 126 -2.75 -7.61 -15.10
N GLU A 127 -1.68 -8.39 -15.23
CA GLU A 127 -1.62 -9.82 -14.87
C GLU A 127 -1.66 -10.06 -13.35
N TYR A 128 -1.46 -9.02 -12.54
CA TYR A 128 -1.44 -9.04 -11.08
C TYR A 128 -2.59 -8.24 -10.49
#